data_AF-A0AAN8IZI8-F1
#
_entry.id   AF-A0AAN8IZI8-F1
#
_cell.length_a   1.000
_cell.length_b   1.000
_cell.length_c   1.000
_cell.angle_alpha   90.00
_cell.angle_beta   90.00
_cell.angle_gamma   90.00
#
_symmetry.space_group_name_H-M   'P 1'
#
loop_
_entity.id
_entity.type
_entity.pdbx_description
1 polymer ?
#
loop_
_entity_poly.entity_id
_entity_poly.type
_entity_poly.pdbx_seq_one_letter_code
_entity_poly.pdbx_strand_id
1 'polypeptide(L)'
;MNEESDKVGLSNSNSNVCGSLTSILLQIEKKKKIQKTELTDREKLKRELHLYEDSENISSTEDPLAWWKKNEFTYQKLSKFAKRYLSVPATSCASERLFSGAGLIATKTRNRLHPDTVNRMLFLSKNIDL
;
A
#
# COMPACT_ATOMS: atom_id res chain seq x y z
N MET A 1 -47.19 -21.86 -60.39
CA MET A 1 -47.32 -20.41 -60.64
C MET A 1 -48.22 -19.84 -59.55
N ASN A 2 -47.72 -18.76 -58.91
CA ASN A 2 -48.33 -17.86 -57.91
C ASN A 2 -48.20 -18.36 -56.45
N GLU A 3 -47.30 -17.81 -55.61
CA GLU A 3 -47.24 -16.49 -54.91
C GLU A 3 -48.32 -16.32 -53.82
N GLU A 4 -47.91 -16.38 -52.54
CA GLU A 4 -48.01 -15.32 -51.49
C GLU A 4 -49.26 -15.57 -50.60
N SER A 5 -49.36 -15.44 -49.26
CA SER A 5 -48.62 -14.69 -48.21
C SER A 5 -49.06 -15.17 -46.79
N ASP A 6 -48.25 -14.83 -45.77
CA ASP A 6 -48.59 -14.45 -44.37
C ASP A 6 -49.18 -15.46 -43.36
N LYS A 7 -48.41 -15.88 -42.31
CA LYS A 7 -48.10 -15.26 -40.99
C LYS A 7 -49.22 -15.35 -39.93
N VAL A 8 -48.90 -15.89 -38.73
CA VAL A 8 -49.03 -15.22 -37.39
C VAL A 8 -48.64 -16.18 -36.23
N GLY A 9 -47.72 -15.71 -35.36
CA GLY A 9 -47.68 -15.91 -33.89
C GLY A 9 -47.26 -17.29 -33.33
N LEU A 10 -46.45 -17.44 -32.29
CA LEU A 10 -46.03 -16.51 -31.25
C LEU A 10 -44.51 -16.56 -31.04
N SER A 11 -43.86 -15.43 -31.29
CA SER A 11 -42.62 -15.07 -30.64
C SER A 11 -42.90 -14.83 -29.15
N ASN A 12 -42.38 -15.67 -28.26
CA ASN A 12 -42.34 -15.33 -26.84
C ASN A 12 -41.12 -14.44 -26.60
N SER A 13 -41.32 -13.16 -26.85
CA SER A 13 -40.41 -12.07 -26.52
C SER A 13 -40.33 -11.92 -25.00
N ASN A 14 -39.28 -12.49 -24.37
CA ASN A 14 -38.85 -12.00 -23.06
C ASN A 14 -37.84 -10.88 -23.27
N SER A 15 -38.38 -9.71 -23.60
CA SER A 15 -37.70 -8.44 -23.46
C SER A 15 -37.66 -8.05 -21.98
N ASN A 16 -36.51 -7.48 -21.58
CA ASN A 16 -36.34 -6.62 -20.40
C ASN A 16 -36.21 -7.28 -19.03
N VAL A 17 -35.08 -7.96 -18.77
CA VAL A 17 -34.54 -8.03 -17.41
C VAL A 17 -33.19 -7.32 -17.36
N CYS A 18 -33.30 -6.02 -17.05
CA CYS A 18 -32.48 -5.30 -16.10
C CYS A 18 -30.95 -5.45 -16.22
N GLY A 19 -30.29 -4.38 -16.68
CA GLY A 19 -28.84 -4.14 -16.51
C GLY A 19 -28.39 -3.99 -15.05
N SER A 20 -28.99 -4.75 -14.15
CA SER A 20 -28.76 -4.74 -12.71
C SER A 20 -28.43 -6.15 -12.18
N LEU A 21 -29.09 -7.22 -12.64
CA LEU A 21 -28.89 -8.55 -12.02
C LEU A 21 -27.53 -9.19 -12.34
N THR A 22 -27.07 -9.14 -13.59
CA THR A 22 -25.73 -9.62 -13.98
C THR A 22 -24.62 -8.81 -13.31
N SER A 23 -24.79 -7.49 -13.22
CA SER A 23 -23.86 -6.61 -12.50
C SER A 23 -23.84 -6.90 -11.00
N ILE A 24 -25.01 -7.15 -10.38
CA ILE A 24 -25.11 -7.54 -8.97
C ILE A 24 -24.44 -8.89 -8.73
N LEU A 25 -24.67 -9.90 -9.58
CA LEU A 25 -24.03 -11.21 -9.48
C LEU A 25 -22.51 -11.09 -9.60
N LEU A 26 -21.99 -10.31 -10.56
CA LEU A 26 -20.55 -10.03 -10.69
C LEU A 26 -19.98 -9.33 -9.45
N GLN A 27 -20.70 -8.37 -8.87
CA GLN A 27 -20.28 -7.68 -7.64
C GLN A 27 -20.23 -8.64 -6.44
N ILE A 28 -21.18 -9.58 -6.36
CA ILE A 28 -21.24 -10.61 -5.31
C ILE A 28 -20.09 -11.61 -5.48
N GLU A 29 -19.81 -12.08 -6.69
CA GLU A 29 -18.67 -12.96 -6.96
C GLU A 29 -17.34 -12.27 -6.68
N LYS A 30 -17.19 -11.00 -7.06
CA LYS A 30 -16.02 -10.19 -6.73
C LYS A 30 -15.87 -10.05 -5.21
N LYS A 31 -16.95 -9.75 -4.48
CA LYS A 31 -16.94 -9.69 -3.01
C LYS A 31 -16.63 -11.05 -2.35
N LYS A 32 -17.13 -12.16 -2.89
CA LYS A 32 -16.83 -13.52 -2.41
C LYS A 32 -15.35 -13.87 -2.66
N LYS A 33 -14.82 -13.52 -3.82
CA LYS A 33 -13.41 -13.73 -4.17
C LYS A 33 -12.49 -12.91 -3.26
N ILE A 34 -12.83 -11.63 -3.02
CA ILE A 34 -12.12 -10.74 -2.09
C ILE A 34 -12.14 -11.31 -0.65
N GLN A 35 -13.32 -11.73 -0.15
CA GLN A 35 -13.42 -12.33 1.18
C GLN A 35 -12.60 -13.61 1.31
N LYS A 36 -12.61 -14.46 0.28
CA LYS A 36 -11.81 -15.70 0.26
C LYS A 36 -10.30 -15.41 0.21
N THR A 37 -9.85 -14.40 -0.54
CA THR A 37 -8.45 -13.97 -0.54
C THR A 37 -8.03 -13.38 0.81
N GLU A 38 -8.87 -12.56 1.45
CA GLU A 38 -8.60 -11.97 2.76
C GLU A 38 -8.47 -13.03 3.86
N LEU A 39 -9.32 -14.06 3.85
CA LEU A 39 -9.23 -15.20 4.78
C LEU A 39 -7.92 -15.97 4.58
N THR A 40 -7.58 -16.29 3.32
CA THR A 40 -6.32 -16.94 2.95
C THR A 40 -5.10 -16.10 3.36
N ASP A 41 -5.24 -14.79 3.30
CA ASP A 41 -4.18 -13.84 3.62
C ASP A 41 -3.91 -13.73 5.11
N ARG A 42 -4.97 -13.79 5.94
CA ARG A 42 -4.85 -13.87 7.40
C ARG A 42 -4.21 -15.18 7.84
N GLU A 43 -4.57 -16.31 7.22
CA GLU A 43 -3.97 -17.62 7.52
C GLU A 43 -2.47 -17.67 7.17
N LYS A 44 -2.08 -17.07 6.04
CA LYS A 44 -0.66 -16.90 5.69
C LYS A 44 0.08 -16.04 6.71
N LEU A 45 -0.51 -14.92 7.12
CA LEU A 45 0.09 -14.04 8.13
C LEU A 45 0.25 -14.74 9.49
N LYS A 46 -0.75 -15.51 9.92
CA LYS A 46 -0.65 -16.30 11.17
C LYS A 46 0.51 -17.30 11.13
N ARG A 47 0.74 -17.94 9.98
CA ARG A 47 1.89 -18.83 9.79
C ARG A 47 3.23 -18.08 9.86
N GLU A 48 3.33 -16.94 9.18
CA GLU A 48 4.53 -16.08 9.27
C GLU A 48 4.82 -15.65 10.71
N LEU A 49 3.79 -15.30 11.49
CA LEU A 49 3.93 -14.93 12.90
C LEU A 49 4.44 -16.08 13.76
N HIS A 50 3.88 -17.28 13.59
CA HIS A 50 4.33 -18.44 14.35
C HIS A 50 5.79 -18.81 14.02
N LEU A 51 6.17 -18.76 12.75
CA LEU A 51 7.55 -18.95 12.32
C LEU A 51 8.52 -17.93 12.92
N TYR A 52 8.08 -16.68 13.09
CA TYR A 52 8.88 -15.64 13.73
C TYR A 52 9.03 -15.87 15.23
N GLU A 53 7.96 -16.29 15.92
CA GLU A 53 7.98 -16.61 17.35
C GLU A 53 8.93 -17.76 17.67
N ASP A 54 9.00 -18.76 16.79
CA ASP A 54 9.93 -19.89 16.90
C ASP A 54 11.35 -19.57 16.43
N SER A 55 11.58 -18.40 15.83
CA SER A 55 12.89 -18.04 15.27
C SER A 55 13.87 -17.58 16.35
N GLU A 56 15.16 -17.81 16.12
CA GLU A 56 16.21 -17.35 17.02
C GLU A 56 16.27 -15.81 17.06
N ASN A 57 16.50 -15.28 18.26
CA ASN A 57 16.69 -13.85 18.44
C ASN A 57 17.99 -13.39 17.76
N ILE A 58 17.92 -12.21 17.15
CA ILE A 58 19.09 -11.54 16.58
C ILE A 58 20.07 -11.13 17.70
N SER A 59 21.36 -11.11 17.36
CA SER A 59 22.39 -10.56 18.25
C SER A 59 22.10 -9.08 18.53
N SER A 60 22.44 -8.60 19.72
CA SER A 60 22.33 -7.18 20.10
C SER A 60 23.20 -6.25 19.24
N THR A 61 24.15 -6.81 18.48
CA THR A 61 25.04 -6.07 17.59
C THR A 61 24.55 -6.01 16.14
N GLU A 62 23.50 -6.76 15.80
CA GLU A 62 22.98 -6.84 14.43
C GLU A 62 21.90 -5.79 14.19
N ASP A 63 21.84 -5.23 12.98
CA ASP A 63 20.79 -4.30 12.59
C ASP A 63 19.46 -5.04 12.35
N PRO A 64 18.39 -4.75 13.11
CA PRO A 64 17.09 -5.37 12.91
C PRO A 64 16.54 -5.15 11.49
N LEU A 65 16.79 -3.99 10.87
CA LEU A 65 16.31 -3.71 9.51
C LEU A 65 17.03 -4.57 8.47
N ALA A 66 18.33 -4.82 8.64
CA ALA A 66 19.10 -5.72 7.79
C ALA A 66 18.61 -7.17 7.90
N TRP A 67 18.28 -7.63 9.11
CA TRP A 67 17.70 -8.96 9.31
C TRP A 67 16.36 -9.13 8.60
N TRP A 68 15.44 -8.16 8.74
CA TRP A 68 14.15 -8.19 8.04
C TRP A 68 14.30 -8.12 6.52
N LYS A 69 15.36 -7.48 6.01
CA LYS A 69 15.69 -7.46 4.58
C LYS A 69 16.18 -8.84 4.11
N LYS A 70 17.03 -9.51 4.89
CA LYS A 70 17.52 -10.86 4.58
C LYS A 70 16.39 -11.90 4.58
N ASN A 71 15.43 -11.75 5.51
CA ASN A 71 14.37 -12.72 5.72
C ASN A 71 13.05 -12.34 5.02
N GLU A 72 13.08 -11.37 4.10
CA GLU A 72 11.90 -10.86 3.39
C GLU A 72 11.20 -11.93 2.55
N PHE A 73 11.94 -12.89 1.99
CA PHE A 73 11.36 -14.00 1.22
C PHE A 73 10.51 -14.94 2.07
N THR A 74 10.94 -15.18 3.32
CA THR A 74 10.24 -16.03 4.30
C THR A 74 9.05 -15.28 4.90
N TYR A 75 9.24 -14.00 5.22
CA TYR A 75 8.27 -13.15 5.90
C TYR A 75 7.72 -12.07 4.96
N GLN A 76 7.05 -12.46 3.88
CA GLN A 76 6.66 -11.54 2.81
C GLN A 76 5.72 -10.42 3.26
N LYS A 77 4.84 -10.70 4.23
CA LYS A 77 3.92 -9.70 4.77
C LYS A 77 4.48 -9.08 6.02
N LEU A 78 4.99 -9.90 6.94
CA LEU A 78 5.47 -9.44 8.23
C LEU A 78 6.68 -8.49 8.09
N SER A 79 7.59 -8.75 7.13
CA SER A 79 8.73 -7.86 6.86
C SER A 79 8.31 -6.46 6.41
N LYS A 80 7.22 -6.33 5.65
CA LYS A 80 6.70 -5.02 5.22
C LYS A 80 6.21 -4.19 6.41
N PHE A 81 5.56 -4.84 7.37
CA PHE A 81 5.16 -4.18 8.62
C PHE A 81 6.38 -3.82 9.46
N ALA A 82 7.29 -4.78 9.68
CA ALA A 82 8.49 -4.58 10.48
C ALA A 82 9.35 -3.42 9.94
N LYS A 83 9.58 -3.36 8.62
CA LYS A 83 10.30 -2.25 7.97
C LYS A 83 9.66 -0.89 8.25
N ARG A 84 8.31 -0.82 8.27
CA ARG A 84 7.59 0.44 8.55
C ARG A 84 7.69 0.87 10.01
N TYR A 85 7.63 -0.07 10.95
CA TYR A 85 7.70 0.26 12.37
C TYR A 85 9.13 0.55 12.83
N LEU A 86 10.11 -0.21 12.33
CA LEU A 86 11.52 -0.05 12.68
C LEU A 86 12.17 1.17 12.03
N SER A 87 11.61 1.70 10.94
CA SER A 87 12.10 2.94 10.31
C SER A 87 11.67 4.22 11.03
N VAL A 88 10.75 4.11 12.00
CA VAL A 88 10.33 5.27 12.79
C VAL A 88 11.41 5.60 13.81
N PRO A 89 11.95 6.83 13.83
CA PRO A 89 12.92 7.23 14.84
C PRO A 89 12.25 7.23 16.22
N ALA A 90 12.98 6.78 17.24
CA ALA A 90 12.48 6.76 18.61
C ALA A 90 12.24 8.16 19.20
N THR A 91 12.85 9.20 18.64
CA THR A 91 12.81 10.57 19.16
C THR A 91 12.58 11.62 18.07
N SER A 92 12.14 12.82 18.48
CA SER A 92 12.05 14.02 17.64
C SER A 92 13.42 14.61 17.27
N CYS A 93 14.54 14.07 17.75
CA CYS A 93 15.85 14.66 17.48
C CYS A 93 16.19 14.75 15.98
N ALA A 94 15.64 13.85 15.15
CA ALA A 94 15.80 13.92 13.71
C ALA A 94 15.09 15.14 13.10
N SER A 95 13.85 15.42 13.53
CA SER A 95 13.10 16.58 13.06
C SER A 95 13.65 17.88 13.65
N GLU A 96 14.06 17.89 14.91
CA GLU A 96 14.74 19.04 15.53
C GLU A 96 16.02 19.43 14.78
N ARG A 97 16.90 18.46 14.46
CA ARG A 97 18.10 18.72 13.64
C ARG A 97 17.76 19.25 12.24
N LEU A 98 16.65 18.81 11.67
CA LEU A 98 16.15 19.33 10.39
C LEU A 98 15.72 20.79 10.53
N PHE A 99 14.93 21.12 11.56
CA PHE A 99 14.46 22.48 11.82
C PHE A 99 15.58 23.44 12.23
N SER A 100 16.57 22.99 13.00
CA SER A 100 17.77 23.78 13.30
C SER A 100 18.52 24.12 12.01
N GLY A 101 18.66 23.17 11.09
CA GLY A 101 19.23 23.41 9.76
C GLY A 101 18.39 24.40 8.94
N ALA A 102 17.07 24.29 8.99
CA ALA A 102 16.17 25.25 8.34
C ALA A 102 16.34 26.66 8.91
N GLY A 103 16.54 26.80 10.22
CA GLY A 103 16.83 28.08 10.89
C GLY A 103 18.16 28.71 10.45
N LEU A 104 19.17 27.89 10.14
CA LEU A 104 20.43 28.37 9.57
C LEU A 104 20.27 28.82 8.10
N ILE A 105 19.36 28.21 7.36
CA ILE A 105 19.03 28.59 5.98
C ILE A 105 18.23 29.90 6.00
N ALA A 106 17.18 30.01 6.82
CA ALA A 106 16.33 31.20 6.96
C ALA A 106 16.82 32.13 8.09
N THR A 107 18.06 32.62 7.99
CA THR A 107 18.64 33.53 8.99
C THR A 107 18.01 34.92 8.95
N LYS A 108 18.20 35.70 10.04
CA LYS A 108 17.73 37.09 10.15
C LYS A 108 18.22 38.00 9.01
N THR A 109 19.41 37.73 8.45
CA THR A 109 19.99 38.47 7.31
C THR A 109 19.47 37.99 5.95
N ARG A 110 18.87 36.80 5.88
CA ARG A 110 18.35 36.17 4.66
C ARG A 110 16.84 35.87 4.78
N ASN A 111 16.08 36.88 5.21
CA ASN A 111 14.67 36.75 5.58
C ASN A 111 13.65 36.93 4.43
N ARG A 112 14.09 37.27 3.21
CA ARG A 112 13.23 37.45 2.02
C ARG A 112 13.09 36.20 1.15
N LEU A 113 13.40 35.01 1.69
CA LEU A 113 13.23 33.76 0.95
C LEU A 113 11.78 33.31 0.98
N HIS A 114 11.30 32.85 -0.17
CA HIS A 114 10.05 32.12 -0.23
C HIS A 114 10.19 30.78 0.53
N PRO A 115 9.16 30.34 1.30
CA PRO A 115 9.19 29.06 2.01
C PRO A 115 9.61 27.87 1.14
N ASP A 116 9.15 27.82 -0.12
CA ASP A 116 9.54 26.75 -1.03
C ASP A 116 11.04 26.74 -1.36
N THR A 117 11.67 27.91 -1.42
CA THR A 117 13.12 28.03 -1.66
C THR A 117 13.92 27.55 -0.46
N VAL A 118 13.44 27.83 0.76
CA VAL A 118 14.01 27.28 2.00
C VAL A 118 13.91 25.77 2.02
N ASN A 119 12.74 25.22 1.66
CA ASN A 119 12.51 23.78 1.61
C ASN A 119 13.44 23.09 0.60
N ARG A 120 13.58 23.65 -0.61
CA ARG A 120 14.51 23.13 -1.63
C ARG A 120 15.97 23.16 -1.17
N MET A 121 16.42 24.25 -0.56
CA MET A 121 17.78 24.33 0.00
C MET A 121 18.00 23.34 1.13
N LEU A 122 17.01 23.17 2.01
CA LEU A 122 17.12 22.22 3.12
C LEU A 122 17.18 20.78 2.62
N PHE A 123 16.35 20.43 1.63
CA PHE A 123 16.40 19.14 0.98
C PHE A 123 17.77 18.87 0.36
N LEU A 124 18.30 19.79 -0.46
CA LEU A 124 19.61 19.63 -1.07
C LEU A 124 20.72 19.53 -0.01
N SER A 125 20.70 20.39 1.01
CA SER A 125 21.67 20.38 2.11
C SER A 125 21.72 19.05 2.85
N LYS A 126 20.58 18.37 3.03
CA LYS A 126 20.52 17.11 3.78
C LYS A 126 20.78 15.87 2.94
N ASN A 127 20.82 16.00 1.61
CA ASN A 127 20.97 14.89 0.67
C ASN A 127 22.21 15.04 -0.24
N ILE A 128 23.13 15.97 0.07
CA ILE A 128 24.30 16.26 -0.78
C ILE A 128 25.38 15.16 -0.71
N ASP A 129 25.37 14.35 0.35
CA ASP A 129 26.34 13.27 0.61
C ASP A 129 25.79 11.85 0.32
N LEU A 130 24.65 11.75 -0.37
CA LEU A 130 24.08 10.48 -0.85
C LEU A 130 24.66 10.09 -2.22
#